data_AF-A0A662NNU4-F1
#
_entry.id   AF-A0A662NNU4-F1
#
_cell.length_a   1.000
_cell.length_b   1.000
_cell.length_c   1.000
_cell.angle_alpha   90.00
_cell.angle_beta   90.00
_cell.angle_gamma   90.00
#
_symmetry.space_group_name_H-M   'P 1'
#
loop_
_entity.id
_entity.type
_entity.pdbx_description
1 polymer ?
#
loop_
_entity_poly.entity_id
_entity_poly.type
_entity_poly.pdbx_seq_one_letter_code
_entity_poly.pdbx_strand_id
1 'polypeptide(L)'
;MKAYITMLGRSTWAMINSYYAAVMRNYRPDKIFIFLEDIYSKKLPKAVEALKIISNEYGFSPEIDWEIIEEDNFLEADEKIGELLKKLKEEGYEVSVDITSGRKALVAGAAIHALPLEVEHLFYLSLRDLEYASRPYMMIPLHIQRLKDFMEGRRWKKL
;
A
#
# COMPACT_ATOMS: atom_id res chain seq x y z
N MET A 1 2.05 -3.81 16.91
CA MET A 1 1.22 -2.85 16.14
C MET A 1 1.45 -3.11 14.66
N LYS A 2 0.50 -2.77 13.79
CA LYS A 2 0.56 -3.02 12.35
C LYS A 2 0.57 -1.70 11.59
N ALA A 3 1.51 -1.54 10.67
CA ALA A 3 1.59 -0.39 9.78
C ALA A 3 1.38 -0.82 8.32
N TYR A 4 0.46 -0.16 7.64
CA TYR A 4 0.18 -0.35 6.21
C TYR A 4 0.70 0.82 5.40
N ILE A 5 1.73 0.59 4.60
CA ILE A 5 2.29 1.59 3.69
C ILE A 5 1.68 1.33 2.32
N THR A 6 1.11 2.35 1.70
CA THR A 6 0.53 2.27 0.36
C THR A 6 0.88 3.51 -0.45
N MET A 7 0.57 3.49 -1.75
CA MET A 7 0.80 4.65 -2.60
C MET A 7 -0.45 5.08 -3.35
N LEU A 8 -0.69 6.38 -3.40
CA LEU A 8 -1.72 6.98 -4.22
C LEU A 8 -1.13 7.43 -5.57
N GLY A 9 -1.57 6.77 -6.64
CA GLY A 9 -1.13 7.06 -8.00
C GLY A 9 -2.24 7.57 -8.91
N ARG A 10 -2.09 7.25 -10.20
CA ARG A 10 -3.07 7.61 -11.24
C ARG A 10 -4.47 7.06 -10.94
N SER A 11 -4.57 5.82 -10.46
CA SER A 11 -5.84 5.18 -10.11
C SER A 11 -6.02 5.14 -8.60
N THR A 12 -6.94 5.96 -8.08
CA THR A 12 -7.37 5.86 -6.66
C THR A 12 -8.03 4.51 -6.39
N TRP A 13 -8.77 3.96 -7.36
CA TRP A 13 -9.39 2.64 -7.25
C TRP A 13 -8.37 1.52 -7.05
N ALA A 14 -7.21 1.58 -7.70
CA ALA A 14 -6.18 0.55 -7.51
C ALA A 14 -5.70 0.49 -6.04
N MET A 15 -5.45 1.65 -5.42
CA MET A 15 -5.08 1.75 -4.01
C MET A 15 -6.21 1.27 -3.09
N ILE A 16 -7.42 1.78 -3.29
CA ILE A 16 -8.60 1.46 -2.47
C ILE A 16 -8.93 -0.04 -2.56
N ASN A 17 -8.94 -0.61 -3.75
CA ASN A 17 -9.30 -2.00 -3.96
C ASN A 17 -8.27 -2.96 -3.36
N SER A 18 -6.98 -2.63 -3.45
CA SER A 18 -5.93 -3.43 -2.83
C SER A 18 -6.04 -3.40 -1.30
N TYR A 19 -6.25 -2.21 -0.73
CA TYR A 19 -6.52 -2.08 0.71
C TYR A 19 -7.75 -2.87 1.15
N TYR A 20 -8.87 -2.75 0.41
CA TYR A 20 -10.07 -3.55 0.67
C TYR A 20 -9.71 -5.05 0.65
N ALA A 21 -9.01 -5.53 -0.39
CA ALA A 21 -8.61 -6.93 -0.48
C ALA A 21 -7.81 -7.41 0.75
N ALA A 22 -6.88 -6.59 1.25
CA ALA A 22 -6.10 -6.88 2.45
C ALA A 22 -7.00 -6.94 3.70
N VAL A 23 -7.91 -5.98 3.86
CA VAL A 23 -8.88 -5.96 4.96
C VAL A 23 -9.81 -7.18 4.92
N MET A 24 -10.27 -7.63 3.76
CA MET A 24 -11.05 -8.87 3.67
C MET A 24 -10.26 -10.11 4.10
N ARG A 25 -8.94 -10.09 3.95
CA ARG A 25 -8.04 -11.15 4.46
C ARG A 25 -7.67 -10.98 5.93
N ASN A 26 -8.52 -10.28 6.68
CA ASN A 26 -8.36 -10.03 8.11
C ASN A 26 -7.12 -9.19 8.48
N TYR A 27 -6.55 -8.44 7.52
CA TYR A 27 -5.52 -7.45 7.83
C TYR A 27 -6.17 -6.20 8.46
N ARG A 28 -5.63 -5.75 9.58
CA ARG A 28 -6.18 -4.67 10.43
C ARG A 28 -5.03 -3.80 10.91
N PRO A 29 -4.59 -2.78 10.15
CA PRO A 29 -3.51 -1.90 10.58
C PRO A 29 -3.95 -0.93 11.68
N ASP A 30 -3.00 -0.55 12.52
CA ASP A 30 -3.13 0.55 13.50
C ASP A 30 -2.79 1.90 12.84
N LYS A 31 -1.87 1.88 11.87
CA LYS A 31 -1.45 3.05 11.08
C LYS A 31 -1.46 2.78 9.60
N ILE A 32 -1.87 3.75 8.80
CA ILE A 32 -1.73 3.77 7.35
C ILE A 32 -0.85 4.96 6.95
N PHE A 33 0.16 4.71 6.12
CA PHE A 33 0.97 5.76 5.50
C PHE A 33 0.74 5.75 3.99
N ILE A 34 0.38 6.91 3.44
CA ILE A 34 0.15 7.08 2.00
C ILE A 34 1.28 7.90 1.39
N PHE A 35 2.04 7.31 0.48
CA PHE A 35 2.97 8.05 -0.36
C PHE A 35 2.30 8.47 -1.66
N LEU A 36 2.51 9.71 -2.08
CA LEU A 36 2.00 10.20 -3.35
C LEU A 36 2.91 11.26 -3.95
N GLU A 37 2.90 11.35 -5.28
CA GLU A 37 3.49 12.51 -5.95
C GLU A 37 2.50 13.69 -5.91
N ASP A 38 3.03 14.90 -5.89
CA ASP A 38 2.29 16.16 -5.81
C ASP A 38 1.15 16.29 -6.86
N ILE A 39 1.36 15.77 -8.07
CA ILE A 39 0.37 15.69 -9.16
C ILE A 39 -0.92 14.95 -8.78
N TYR A 40 -0.88 14.10 -7.74
CA TYR A 40 -2.04 13.34 -7.25
C TYR A 40 -2.62 13.89 -5.94
N SER A 41 -2.09 14.98 -5.39
CA SER A 41 -2.55 15.57 -4.11
C SER A 41 -4.04 15.87 -4.06
N LYS A 42 -4.65 16.28 -5.19
CA LYS A 42 -6.09 16.54 -5.28
C LYS A 42 -6.97 15.30 -5.04
N LYS A 43 -6.41 14.09 -5.15
CA LYS A 43 -7.10 12.82 -4.91
C LYS A 43 -7.03 12.37 -3.45
N LEU A 44 -6.12 12.93 -2.67
CA LEU A 44 -5.82 12.50 -1.30
C LEU A 44 -7.05 12.56 -0.36
N PRO A 45 -7.88 13.62 -0.34
CA PRO A 45 -9.05 13.65 0.56
C PRO A 45 -10.00 12.45 0.35
N LYS A 46 -10.29 12.13 -0.91
CA LYS A 46 -11.15 10.98 -1.28
C LYS A 46 -10.49 9.64 -0.96
N ALA A 47 -9.18 9.54 -1.14
CA ALA A 47 -8.41 8.36 -0.81
C ALA A 47 -8.46 8.08 0.71
N VAL A 48 -8.18 9.08 1.54
CA VAL A 48 -8.24 8.99 3.00
C VAL A 48 -9.65 8.65 3.48
N GLU A 49 -10.67 9.30 2.93
CA GLU A 49 -12.07 9.01 3.26
C GLU A 49 -12.44 7.55 2.94
N ALA A 50 -12.05 7.03 1.78
CA ALA A 50 -12.31 5.64 1.42
C ALA A 50 -11.63 4.63 2.36
N LEU A 51 -10.37 4.88 2.75
CA LEU A 51 -9.66 4.03 3.71
C LEU A 51 -10.34 4.03 5.08
N LYS A 52 -10.81 5.20 5.55
CA LYS A 52 -11.57 5.32 6.81
C LYS A 52 -12.89 4.56 6.76
N ILE A 53 -13.65 4.72 5.66
CA ILE A 53 -14.92 4.00 5.47
C ILE A 53 -14.67 2.50 5.52
N ILE A 54 -13.72 1.97 4.74
CA ILE A 54 -13.40 0.53 4.74
C ILE A 54 -12.98 0.08 6.13
N SER A 55 -12.13 0.83 6.82
CA SER A 55 -11.66 0.45 8.16
C SER A 55 -12.83 0.32 9.15
N ASN A 56 -13.67 1.36 9.20
CA ASN A 56 -14.76 1.47 10.16
C ASN A 56 -15.81 0.37 9.93
N GLU A 57 -16.15 0.07 8.68
CA GLU A 57 -17.08 -1.02 8.35
C GLU A 57 -16.56 -2.40 8.78
N TYR A 58 -15.24 -2.56 8.91
CA TYR A 58 -14.59 -3.77 9.41
C TYR A 58 -14.20 -3.71 10.90
N GLY A 59 -14.71 -2.71 11.63
CA GLY A 59 -14.64 -2.63 13.09
C GLY A 59 -13.32 -2.08 13.65
N PHE A 60 -12.54 -1.32 12.87
CA PHE A 60 -11.29 -0.71 13.33
C PHE A 60 -11.08 0.69 12.72
N SER A 61 -10.18 1.48 13.30
CA SER A 61 -9.95 2.87 12.88
C SER A 61 -8.46 3.22 12.95
N PRO A 62 -7.70 3.03 11.86
CA PRO A 62 -6.29 3.36 11.81
C PRO A 62 -6.06 4.88 11.81
N GLU A 63 -4.95 5.31 12.38
CA GLU A 63 -4.39 6.64 12.10
C GLU A 63 -3.88 6.66 10.65
N ILE A 64 -4.12 7.76 9.92
CA ILE A 64 -3.76 7.86 8.50
C ILE A 64 -2.91 9.10 8.30
N ASP A 65 -1.65 8.87 7.94
CA ASP A 65 -0.65 9.89 7.59
C ASP A 65 -0.31 9.80 6.09
N TRP A 66 0.29 10.86 5.55
CA TRP A 66 0.71 10.89 4.16
C TRP A 66 1.97 11.74 3.94
N GLU A 67 2.72 11.38 2.92
CA GLU A 67 3.93 12.07 2.49
C GLU A 67 3.84 12.39 1.00
N ILE A 68 3.89 13.69 0.68
CA ILE A 68 3.89 14.18 -0.70
C ILE A 68 5.34 14.31 -1.17
N ILE A 69 5.63 13.71 -2.32
CA ILE A 69 6.94 13.72 -2.99
C ILE A 69 6.84 14.56 -4.26
N GLU A 70 7.91 15.26 -4.63
CA GLU A 70 7.99 15.93 -5.92
C GLU A 70 7.91 14.94 -7.09
N GLU A 71 7.27 15.33 -8.19
CA GLU A 71 7.16 14.49 -9.38
C GLU A 71 8.54 14.02 -9.88
N ASP A 72 8.67 12.71 -10.16
CA ASP A 72 9.90 12.11 -10.71
C ASP A 72 11.14 12.21 -9.79
N ASN A 73 10.96 12.58 -8.51
CA ASN A 73 12.05 12.61 -7.54
C ASN A 73 12.28 11.22 -6.91
N PHE A 74 13.01 10.37 -7.63
CA PHE A 74 13.33 9.02 -7.19
C PHE A 74 14.15 8.98 -5.89
N LEU A 75 15.07 9.93 -5.70
CA LEU A 75 15.94 9.97 -4.52
C LEU A 75 15.15 10.30 -3.27
N GLU A 76 14.31 11.34 -3.32
CA GLU A 76 13.44 11.70 -2.20
C GLU A 76 12.45 10.57 -1.86
N ALA A 77 11.88 9.92 -2.88
CA ALA A 77 11.01 8.77 -2.70
C ALA A 77 11.72 7.61 -1.97
N ASP A 78 12.93 7.25 -2.42
CA ASP A 78 13.75 6.20 -1.83
C ASP A 78 14.07 6.53 -0.37
N GLU A 79 14.65 7.70 -0.11
CA GLU A 79 15.04 8.16 1.22
C GLU A 79 13.86 8.16 2.20
N LYS A 80 12.76 8.86 1.87
CA LYS A 80 11.62 8.98 2.78
C LYS A 80 10.92 7.65 3.06
N ILE A 81 10.78 6.80 2.05
CA ILE A 81 10.15 5.48 2.24
C ILE A 81 11.08 4.58 3.07
N GLY A 82 12.37 4.55 2.75
CA GLY A 82 13.37 3.77 3.49
C GLY A 82 13.46 4.16 4.96
N GLU A 83 13.53 5.47 5.25
CA GLU A 83 13.56 6.00 6.61
C GLU A 83 12.30 5.62 7.39
N LEU A 84 11.11 5.77 6.79
CA LEU A 84 9.86 5.39 7.45
C LEU A 84 9.81 3.89 7.77
N LEU A 85 10.12 3.04 6.78
CA LEU A 85 10.07 1.59 6.97
C LEU A 85 11.06 1.15 8.07
N LYS A 86 12.28 1.70 8.07
CA LYS A 86 13.29 1.41 9.09
C LYS A 86 12.82 1.86 10.48
N LYS A 87 12.32 3.09 10.60
CA LYS A 87 11.78 3.63 11.86
C LYS A 87 10.67 2.75 12.40
N LEU A 88 9.70 2.37 11.57
CA LEU A 88 8.58 1.51 11.99
C LEU A 88 9.06 0.13 12.47
N LYS A 89 10.04 -0.48 11.80
CA LYS A 89 10.63 -1.75 12.25
C LYS A 89 11.38 -1.59 13.59
N GLU A 90 12.13 -0.51 13.77
CA GLU A 90 12.81 -0.18 15.04
C GLU A 90 11.82 0.05 16.19
N GLU A 91 10.65 0.63 15.89
CA GLU A 91 9.53 0.80 16.82
C GLU A 91 8.73 -0.51 17.08
N GLY A 92 9.10 -1.62 16.42
CA GLY A 92 8.48 -2.93 16.60
C GLY A 92 7.14 -3.13 15.89
N TYR A 93 6.87 -2.36 14.82
CA TYR A 93 5.69 -2.60 13.98
C TYR A 93 5.87 -3.84 13.09
N GLU A 94 4.78 -4.57 12.91
CA GLU A 94 4.57 -5.44 11.75
C GLU A 94 4.25 -4.56 10.55
N VAL A 95 5.16 -4.53 9.57
CA VAL A 95 5.11 -3.60 8.45
C VAL A 95 4.59 -4.31 7.22
N SER A 96 3.62 -3.71 6.54
CA SER A 96 3.09 -4.23 5.28
C SER A 96 3.11 -3.14 4.23
N VAL A 97 3.62 -3.46 3.05
CA VAL A 97 3.78 -2.50 1.95
C VAL A 97 2.90 -2.95 0.79
N ASP A 98 2.09 -2.05 0.25
CA ASP A 98 1.23 -2.30 -0.91
C ASP A 98 1.69 -1.50 -2.12
N ILE A 99 2.20 -2.23 -3.11
CA ILE A 99 2.79 -1.68 -4.34
C ILE A 99 1.82 -1.70 -5.53
N THR A 100 0.52 -1.87 -5.30
CA THR A 100 -0.48 -1.95 -6.37
C THR A 100 -0.62 -0.65 -7.15
N SER A 101 -0.54 0.47 -6.43
CA SER A 101 -0.74 1.82 -6.95
C SER A 101 0.55 2.64 -6.77
N GLY A 102 0.53 3.89 -7.23
CA GLY A 102 1.70 4.77 -7.24
C GLY A 102 2.42 4.74 -8.59
N ARG A 103 3.35 5.69 -8.75
CA ARG A 103 4.27 5.68 -9.88
C ARG A 103 5.46 4.79 -9.58
N LYS A 104 6.17 4.42 -10.65
CA LYS A 104 7.30 3.48 -10.60
C LYS A 104 8.39 3.93 -9.62
N ALA A 105 8.60 5.25 -9.45
CA ALA A 105 9.53 5.80 -8.47
C ALA A 105 9.19 5.34 -7.04
N LEU A 106 7.97 5.65 -6.58
CA LEU A 106 7.48 5.25 -5.25
C LEU A 106 7.48 3.72 -5.09
N VAL A 107 6.99 3.00 -6.09
CA VAL A 107 6.90 1.53 -6.06
C VAL A 107 8.29 0.88 -5.97
N ALA A 108 9.27 1.38 -6.72
CA ALA A 108 10.63 0.86 -6.70
C ALA A 108 11.31 1.12 -5.35
N GLY A 109 11.26 2.36 -4.84
CA GLY A 109 11.83 2.72 -3.54
C GLY A 109 11.25 1.84 -2.43
N ALA A 110 9.92 1.70 -2.39
CA ALA A 110 9.28 0.84 -1.41
C ALA A 110 9.69 -0.63 -1.51
N ALA A 111 9.75 -1.20 -2.72
CA ALA A 111 10.13 -2.61 -2.90
C ALA A 111 11.61 -2.88 -2.57
N ILE A 112 12.51 -1.96 -2.92
CA ILE A 112 13.96 -2.09 -2.64
C ILE A 112 14.22 -2.10 -1.13
N HIS A 113 13.49 -1.29 -0.35
CA HIS A 113 13.62 -1.28 1.11
C HIS A 113 12.83 -2.38 1.81
N ALA A 114 11.66 -2.75 1.30
CA ALA A 114 10.80 -3.76 1.91
C ALA A 114 11.48 -5.13 2.03
N LEU A 115 12.27 -5.53 1.03
CA LEU A 115 12.88 -6.86 1.00
C LEU A 115 13.99 -7.04 2.05
N PRO A 116 15.02 -6.17 2.15
CA PRO A 116 16.08 -6.31 3.16
C PRO A 116 15.57 -6.11 4.59
N LEU A 117 14.50 -5.32 4.78
CA LEU A 117 13.88 -5.09 6.09
C LEU A 117 12.95 -6.22 6.53
N GLU A 118 12.80 -7.27 5.70
CA GLU A 118 11.93 -8.41 5.96
C GLU A 118 10.54 -7.98 6.45
N VAL A 119 9.87 -7.11 5.68
CA VAL A 119 8.49 -6.69 5.98
C VAL A 119 7.56 -7.90 6.03
N GLU A 120 6.54 -7.84 6.87
CA GLU A 120 5.58 -8.94 7.07
C GLU A 120 4.80 -9.25 5.80
N HIS A 121 4.42 -8.22 5.04
CA HIS A 121 3.72 -8.38 3.76
C HIS A 121 4.19 -7.38 2.71
N LEU A 122 4.23 -7.84 1.46
CA LEU A 122 4.47 -7.01 0.28
C LEU A 122 3.36 -7.31 -0.72
N PHE A 123 2.29 -6.52 -0.66
CA PHE A 123 1.05 -6.75 -1.37
C PHE A 123 1.06 -6.18 -2.79
N TYR A 124 0.37 -6.89 -3.68
CA TYR A 124 0.03 -6.41 -5.02
C TYR A 124 -1.30 -7.03 -5.49
N LEU A 125 -2.33 -6.20 -5.68
CA LEU A 125 -3.60 -6.61 -6.26
C LEU A 125 -3.47 -6.71 -7.78
N SER A 126 -3.35 -7.95 -8.26
CA SER A 126 -3.31 -8.26 -9.69
C SER A 126 -4.72 -8.33 -10.25
N LEU A 127 -4.97 -7.58 -11.33
CA LEU A 127 -6.15 -7.72 -12.19
C LEU A 127 -5.73 -8.37 -13.51
N ARG A 128 -6.44 -9.42 -13.93
CA ARG A 128 -6.22 -10.07 -15.23
C ARG A 128 -6.84 -9.29 -16.39
N ASP A 129 -7.85 -8.48 -16.10
CA ASP A 129 -8.55 -7.64 -17.07
C ASP A 129 -8.67 -6.22 -16.52
N LEU A 130 -8.13 -5.25 -17.26
CA LEU A 130 -8.08 -3.86 -16.87
C LEU A 130 -9.40 -3.12 -17.15
N GLU A 131 -10.35 -3.69 -17.87
CA GLU A 131 -11.70 -3.11 -18.05
C GLU A 131 -12.39 -2.87 -16.70
N TYR A 132 -12.04 -3.67 -15.69
CA TYR A 132 -12.61 -3.61 -14.35
C TYR A 132 -11.81 -2.72 -13.39
N ALA A 133 -10.69 -2.14 -13.82
CA ALA A 133 -9.77 -1.41 -12.94
C ALA A 133 -10.35 -0.13 -12.32
N SER A 134 -11.43 0.41 -12.90
CA SER A 134 -12.16 1.58 -12.39
C SER A 134 -13.39 1.22 -11.56
N ARG A 135 -13.61 -0.07 -11.26
CA ARG A 135 -14.75 -0.53 -10.47
C ARG A 135 -14.34 -0.74 -9.00
N PRO A 136 -15.26 -0.56 -8.04
CA PRO A 136 -15.04 -0.96 -6.65
C PRO A 136 -14.73 -2.45 -6.52
N TYR A 137 -13.92 -2.84 -5.53
CA TYR A 137 -13.42 -4.20 -5.32
C TYR A 137 -14.50 -5.30 -5.43
N MET A 138 -15.65 -5.12 -4.77
CA MET A 138 -16.75 -6.10 -4.79
C MET A 138 -17.53 -6.16 -6.12
N MET A 139 -17.31 -5.20 -7.03
CA MET A 139 -17.86 -5.17 -8.39
C MET A 139 -16.88 -5.74 -9.44
N ILE A 140 -15.67 -6.13 -9.02
CA ILE A 140 -14.70 -6.82 -9.87
C ILE A 140 -14.92 -8.33 -9.71
N PRO A 141 -15.08 -9.11 -10.80
CA PRO A 141 -15.24 -10.56 -10.70
C PRO A 141 -14.10 -11.23 -9.93
N LEU A 142 -14.41 -12.03 -8.91
CA LEU A 142 -13.40 -12.61 -8.01
C LEU A 142 -12.34 -13.45 -8.72
N HIS A 143 -12.68 -14.11 -9.84
CA HIS A 143 -11.75 -14.95 -10.59
C HIS A 143 -10.71 -14.15 -11.42
N ILE A 144 -10.92 -12.84 -11.62
CA ILE A 144 -9.98 -11.98 -12.35
C ILE A 144 -9.10 -11.13 -11.43
N GLN A 145 -9.39 -11.11 -10.13
CA GLN A 145 -8.63 -10.36 -9.14
C GLN A 145 -7.92 -11.28 -8.14
N ARG A 146 -6.66 -10.97 -7.83
CA ARG A 146 -5.89 -11.70 -6.84
C ARG A 146 -4.94 -10.78 -6.10
N LEU A 147 -5.16 -10.60 -4.80
CA LEU A 147 -4.16 -10.04 -3.92
C LEU A 147 -3.01 -11.04 -3.78
N LYS A 148 -1.84 -10.68 -4.29
CA LYS A 148 -0.59 -11.40 -4.10
C LYS A 148 0.11 -10.83 -2.89
N ASP A 149 0.75 -11.69 -2.12
CA ASP A 149 1.74 -11.30 -1.14
C ASP A 149 3.08 -11.89 -1.58
N PHE A 150 4.05 -11.03 -1.84
CA PHE A 150 5.38 -11.45 -2.28
C PHE A 150 6.21 -12.05 -1.14
N MET A 151 5.80 -11.90 0.11
CA MET A 151 6.48 -12.45 1.28
C MET A 151 5.97 -13.85 1.62
N GLU A 152 4.75 -14.18 1.20
CA GLU A 152 4.12 -15.48 1.40
C GLU A 152 4.99 -16.61 0.83
N GLY A 153 5.35 -17.58 1.69
CA GLY A 153 6.15 -18.74 1.31
C GLY A 153 7.65 -18.47 1.05
N ARG A 154 8.15 -17.25 1.26
CA ARG A 154 9.60 -17.01 1.24
C ARG A 154 10.27 -17.67 2.43
N ARG A 155 11.22 -18.56 2.14
CA ARG A 155 12.25 -18.97 3.09
C ARG A 155 13.45 -18.05 2.89
N TRP A 156 13.64 -17.09 3.78
CA TRP A 156 14.85 -16.26 3.81
C TRP A 156 16.07 -17.15 3.96
N LYS A 157 16.83 -17.34 2.89
CA LYS A 157 18.24 -17.68 3.02
C LYS A 157 18.95 -16.35 3.12
N LYS A 158 19.60 -16.09 4.26
CA LYS A 158 20.51 -14.94 4.40
C LYS A 158 21.43 -14.92 3.17
N LEU A 159 21.35 -13.85 2.38
CA LEU A 159 22.35 -13.55 1.36
C LEU A 159 23.66 -13.17 2.04
#